data_AF-A0A3M1PPA8-F1
#
_entry.id   AF-A0A3M1PPA8-F1
#
_cell.length_a   1.000
_cell.length_b   1.000
_cell.length_c   1.000
_cell.angle_alpha   90.00
_cell.angle_beta   90.00
_cell.angle_gamma   90.00
#
_symmetry.space_group_name_H-M   'P 1'
#
loop_
_entity.id
_entity.type
_entity.pdbx_description
1 polymer ?
#
loop_
_entity_poly.entity_id
_entity_poly.type
_entity_poly.pdbx_seq_one_letter_code
_entity_poly.pdbx_strand_id
1 'polypeptide(L)'
;MRRDGMIGHWIAGRRLRKGPACFPDHDPARGEPWAEVHAADRALVEDAVAAARRAFLANRDRTVEERARMLERIADAMDSAADLLAEDEMRDTGKPWAQVRFQEVPRAIEQFRLFARLIRVWPLEAFETELADGRRALNTLHPVPKG
;
A
#
# COMPACT_ATOMS: atom_id res chain seq x y z
N MET A 1 -9.29 -14.13 5.04
CA MET A 1 -9.62 -12.78 4.54
C MET A 1 -10.28 -13.04 3.21
N ARG A 2 -11.59 -13.08 2.99
CA ARG A 2 -12.83 -12.62 3.67
C ARG A 2 -13.57 -13.81 4.33
N ARG A 3 -14.47 -13.58 5.30
CA ARG A 3 -15.34 -14.67 5.85
C ARG A 3 -16.84 -14.34 5.81
N ASP A 4 -17.21 -13.12 5.41
CA ASP A 4 -18.52 -12.53 5.70
C ASP A 4 -19.08 -11.62 4.59
N GLY A 5 -18.46 -11.56 3.40
CA GLY A 5 -18.98 -10.74 2.28
C GLY A 5 -18.91 -9.22 2.50
N MET A 6 -18.38 -8.77 3.63
CA MET A 6 -18.33 -7.35 4.00
C MET A 6 -16.95 -6.75 3.72
N ILE A 7 -16.89 -5.61 3.03
CA ILE A 7 -15.71 -4.76 2.77
C ILE A 7 -15.76 -3.54 3.70
N GLY A 8 -14.95 -3.60 4.78
CA GLY A 8 -14.85 -2.54 5.78
C GLY A 8 -13.56 -1.73 5.67
N HIS A 9 -13.58 -0.51 6.19
CA HIS A 9 -12.46 0.42 6.25
C HIS A 9 -11.27 -0.13 7.06
N TRP A 10 -10.05 0.22 6.66
CA TRP A 10 -8.82 -0.12 7.39
C TRP A 10 -8.14 1.16 7.91
N ILE A 11 -8.23 1.41 9.22
CA ILE A 11 -7.71 2.63 9.86
C ILE A 11 -6.82 2.24 11.03
N ALA A 12 -5.63 2.84 11.11
CA ALA A 12 -4.64 2.59 12.17
C ALA A 12 -4.30 1.10 12.38
N GLY A 13 -4.17 0.34 11.29
CA GLY A 13 -3.83 -1.10 11.35
C GLY A 13 -5.00 -2.00 11.74
N ARG A 14 -6.23 -1.49 11.85
CA ARG A 14 -7.41 -2.25 12.23
C ARG A 14 -8.50 -2.16 11.18
N ARG A 15 -9.20 -3.28 10.97
CA ARG A 15 -10.41 -3.34 10.17
C ARG A 15 -11.63 -2.91 10.98
N LEU A 16 -12.37 -1.93 10.48
CA LEU A 16 -13.64 -1.51 11.05
C LEU A 16 -14.75 -2.41 10.52
N ARG A 17 -15.42 -3.12 11.45
CA ARG A 17 -16.46 -4.11 11.15
C ARG A 17 -17.87 -3.54 11.09
N LYS A 18 -18.05 -2.25 11.42
CA LYS A 18 -19.32 -1.53 11.28
C LYS A 18 -19.06 -0.13 10.74
N GLY A 19 -19.93 0.32 9.86
CA GLY A 19 -19.99 1.67 9.33
C GLY A 19 -21.43 2.19 9.41
N PRO A 20 -21.65 3.51 9.24
CA PRO A 20 -22.98 4.11 9.34
C PRO A 20 -23.90 3.70 8.20
N ALA A 21 -23.34 3.35 7.04
CA ALA A 21 -24.07 2.87 5.87
C ALA A 21 -23.20 1.90 5.05
N CYS A 22 -23.86 1.08 4.23
CA CYS A 22 -23.24 0.18 3.26
C CYS A 22 -23.90 0.35 1.87
N PHE A 23 -23.19 -0.06 0.83
CA PHE A 23 -23.72 -0.20 -0.51
C PHE A 23 -23.23 -1.51 -1.13
N PRO A 24 -24.04 -2.15 -2.00
CA PRO A 24 -23.64 -3.37 -2.69
C PRO A 24 -22.59 -3.09 -3.76
N ASP A 25 -21.59 -3.95 -3.81
CA ASP A 25 -20.65 -4.09 -4.92
C ASP A 25 -21.09 -5.27 -5.79
N HIS A 26 -21.12 -5.08 -7.10
CA HIS A 26 -21.77 -5.97 -8.06
C HIS A 26 -20.74 -6.62 -8.97
N ASP A 27 -20.91 -7.93 -9.20
CA ASP A 27 -20.12 -8.66 -10.19
C ASP A 27 -20.62 -8.29 -11.59
N PRO A 28 -19.84 -7.56 -12.42
CA PRO A 28 -20.30 -7.11 -13.72
C PRO A 28 -20.61 -8.24 -14.70
N ALA A 29 -20.02 -9.43 -14.51
CA ALA A 29 -20.27 -10.59 -15.36
C ALA A 29 -21.62 -11.27 -15.06
N ARG A 30 -22.16 -11.07 -13.85
CA ARG A 30 -23.43 -11.68 -13.39
C ARG A 30 -24.56 -10.68 -13.18
N GLY A 31 -24.22 -9.41 -12.93
CA GLY A 31 -25.18 -8.37 -12.53
C GLY A 31 -25.71 -8.54 -11.11
N GLU A 32 -25.08 -9.38 -10.29
CA GLU A 32 -25.52 -9.71 -8.93
C GLU A 32 -24.55 -9.12 -7.89
N PRO A 33 -25.03 -8.70 -6.71
CA PRO A 33 -24.16 -8.25 -5.63
C PRO A 33 -23.30 -9.41 -5.12
N TRP A 34 -22.01 -9.16 -4.93
CA TRP A 34 -21.06 -10.16 -4.40
C TRP A 34 -20.41 -9.74 -3.08
N ALA A 35 -20.45 -8.44 -2.76
CA ALA A 35 -19.99 -7.89 -1.50
C ALA A 35 -20.82 -6.68 -1.07
N GLU A 36 -20.77 -6.35 0.23
CA GLU A 36 -21.23 -5.06 0.74
C GLU A 36 -20.03 -4.19 1.13
N VAL A 37 -20.00 -2.94 0.70
CA VAL A 37 -18.94 -1.98 1.01
C VAL A 37 -19.44 -0.95 2.00
N HIS A 38 -18.70 -0.71 3.08
CA HIS A 38 -19.00 0.37 4.00
C HIS A 38 -18.76 1.73 3.34
N ALA A 39 -19.79 2.60 3.34
CA ALA A 39 -19.63 3.99 2.96
C ALA A 39 -18.91 4.77 4.08
N ALA A 40 -17.90 5.55 3.72
CA ALA A 40 -17.26 6.47 4.66
C ALA A 40 -18.13 7.72 4.86
N ASP A 41 -18.32 8.12 6.12
CA ASP A 41 -18.86 9.43 6.45
C ASP A 41 -17.73 10.41 6.80
N ARG A 42 -18.11 11.66 7.09
CA ARG A 42 -17.15 12.70 7.45
C ARG A 42 -16.34 12.34 8.69
N ALA A 43 -16.97 11.81 9.74
CA ALA A 43 -16.31 11.47 10.98
C ALA A 43 -15.24 10.39 10.76
N LEU A 44 -15.55 9.38 9.94
CA LEU A 44 -14.63 8.31 9.61
C LEU A 44 -13.42 8.80 8.80
N VAL A 45 -13.64 9.74 7.89
CA VAL A 45 -12.55 10.40 7.14
C VAL A 45 -11.67 11.22 8.09
N GLU A 46 -12.25 11.96 9.02
CA GLU A 46 -11.52 12.73 10.04
C GLU A 46 -10.66 11.79 10.92
N ASP A 47 -11.19 10.63 11.32
CA ASP A 47 -10.46 9.59 12.05
C ASP A 47 -9.30 9.01 11.24
N ALA A 48 -9.52 8.73 9.95
CA ALA A 48 -8.48 8.24 9.04
C ALA A 48 -7.34 9.25 8.89
N VAL A 49 -7.67 10.54 8.71
CA VAL A 49 -6.71 11.63 8.61
C VAL A 49 -5.93 11.80 9.91
N ALA A 50 -6.61 11.77 11.06
CA ALA A 50 -5.95 11.86 12.36
C ALA A 50 -4.99 10.68 12.59
N ALA A 51 -5.39 9.46 12.22
CA ALA A 51 -4.54 8.28 12.27
C ALA A 51 -3.30 8.41 11.36
N ALA A 52 -3.48 8.89 10.12
CA ALA A 52 -2.39 9.13 9.19
C ALA A 52 -1.40 10.17 9.71
N ARG A 53 -1.87 11.27 10.33
CA ARG A 53 -0.99 12.29 10.94
C ARG A 53 -0.16 11.72 12.09
N ARG A 54 -0.76 10.92 12.97
CA ARG A 54 -0.03 10.23 14.04
C ARG A 54 1.01 9.26 13.48
N ALA A 55 0.64 8.49 12.45
CA ALA A 55 1.57 7.57 11.79
C ALA A 55 2.72 8.32 11.10
N PHE A 56 2.47 9.47 10.48
CA PHE A 56 3.53 10.27 9.88
C PHE A 56 4.58 10.66 10.91
N LEU A 57 4.17 11.23 12.05
CA LEU A 57 5.09 11.61 13.12
C LEU A 57 5.91 10.43 13.65
N ALA A 58 5.28 9.27 13.83
CA ALA A 58 5.95 8.06 14.31
C ALA A 58 6.91 7.43 13.29
N ASN A 59 6.74 7.70 11.99
CA ASN A 59 7.46 7.01 10.92
C ASN A 59 8.32 7.93 10.05
N ARG A 60 8.33 9.24 10.29
CA ARG A 60 9.11 10.21 9.49
C ARG A 60 10.62 9.96 9.58
N ASP A 61 11.09 9.47 10.73
CA ASP A 61 12.52 9.27 11.01
C ASP A 61 13.02 7.87 10.57
N ARG A 62 12.16 7.04 9.95
CA ARG A 62 12.57 5.77 9.35
C ARG A 62 13.61 6.00 8.26
N THR A 63 14.66 5.18 8.31
CA THR A 63 15.71 5.14 7.32
C THR A 63 15.18 4.72 5.94
N VAL A 64 15.91 5.08 4.88
CA VAL A 64 15.64 4.63 3.50
C VAL A 64 15.47 3.11 3.45
N GLU A 65 16.38 2.40 4.12
CA GLU A 65 16.43 0.95 4.08
C GLU A 65 15.24 0.31 4.84
N GLU A 66 14.80 0.87 5.97
CA GLU A 66 13.57 0.41 6.62
C GLU A 66 12.32 0.59 5.74
N ARG A 67 12.23 1.72 5.03
CA ARG A 67 11.12 1.99 4.11
C ARG A 67 11.14 1.05 2.91
N ALA A 68 12.32 0.79 2.35
CA ALA A 68 12.49 -0.14 1.25
C ALA A 68 12.06 -1.57 1.66
N ARG A 69 12.49 -2.05 2.83
CA ARG A 69 12.03 -3.34 3.38
C ARG A 69 10.52 -3.41 3.60
N MET A 70 9.87 -2.31 3.97
CA MET A 70 8.41 -2.29 4.08
C MET A 70 7.74 -2.52 2.72
N LEU A 71 8.24 -1.89 1.65
CA LEU A 71 7.72 -2.07 0.29
C LEU A 71 7.95 -3.50 -0.21
N GLU A 72 9.11 -4.09 0.08
CA GLU A 72 9.41 -5.49 -0.26
C GLU A 72 8.46 -6.46 0.46
N ARG A 73 8.23 -6.25 1.76
CA ARG A 73 7.28 -7.06 2.53
C ARG A 73 5.85 -6.95 2.01
N ILE A 74 5.45 -5.80 1.48
CA ILE A 74 4.14 -5.64 0.83
C ILE A 74 4.11 -6.47 -0.46
N ALA A 75 5.16 -6.40 -1.28
CA ALA A 75 5.26 -7.19 -2.50
C ALA A 75 5.20 -8.70 -2.22
N ASP A 76 5.91 -9.19 -1.20
CA ASP A 76 5.89 -10.61 -0.81
C ASP A 76 4.52 -11.06 -0.30
N ALA A 77 3.83 -10.20 0.45
CA ALA A 77 2.47 -10.46 0.92
C ALA A 77 1.46 -10.49 -0.25
N MET A 78 1.62 -9.61 -1.23
CA MET A 78 0.81 -9.61 -2.46
C MET A 78 1.06 -10.86 -3.30
N ASP A 79 2.33 -11.27 -3.46
CA ASP A 79 2.71 -12.47 -4.22
C ASP A 79 2.12 -13.73 -3.58
N SER A 80 2.19 -13.82 -2.24
CA SER A 80 1.57 -14.90 -1.46
C SER A 80 0.04 -14.93 -1.56
N ALA A 81 -0.58 -13.83 -1.98
CA ALA A 81 -2.03 -13.68 -2.13
C ALA A 81 -2.46 -13.49 -3.60
N ALA A 82 -1.59 -13.79 -4.57
CA ALA A 82 -1.81 -13.41 -5.98
C ALA A 82 -3.10 -13.98 -6.58
N ASP A 83 -3.45 -15.23 -6.27
CA ASP A 83 -4.69 -15.85 -6.76
C ASP A 83 -5.93 -15.19 -6.14
N LEU A 84 -5.89 -14.90 -4.84
CA LEU A 84 -6.97 -14.20 -4.13
C LEU A 84 -7.18 -12.78 -4.70
N LEU A 85 -6.09 -12.05 -4.94
CA LEU A 85 -6.15 -10.72 -5.55
C LEU A 85 -6.76 -10.78 -6.95
N ALA A 86 -6.40 -11.80 -7.74
CA ALA A 86 -6.93 -11.97 -9.08
C ALA A 86 -8.42 -12.34 -9.09
N GLU A 87 -8.87 -13.18 -8.15
CA GLU A 87 -10.29 -13.51 -7.99
C GLU A 87 -11.12 -12.30 -7.56
N ASP A 88 -10.66 -11.54 -6.57
CA ASP A 88 -11.37 -10.36 -6.07
C ASP A 88 -11.46 -9.27 -7.16
N GLU A 89 -10.36 -8.96 -7.85
CA GLU A 89 -10.33 -7.97 -8.93
C GLU A 89 -11.16 -8.40 -10.15
N MET A 90 -11.16 -9.70 -10.49
CA MET A 90 -12.06 -10.23 -11.54
C MET A 90 -13.52 -10.02 -11.17
N ARG A 91 -13.91 -10.31 -9.92
CA ARG A 91 -15.29 -10.13 -9.47
C ARG A 91 -15.70 -8.66 -9.46
N ASP A 92 -14.82 -7.77 -9.01
CA ASP A 92 -15.09 -6.33 -8.94
C ASP A 92 -15.17 -5.67 -10.33
N THR A 93 -14.32 -6.09 -11.26
CA THR A 93 -14.15 -5.38 -12.55
C THR A 93 -14.67 -6.14 -13.78
N GLY A 94 -14.97 -7.43 -13.65
CA GLY A 94 -15.38 -8.30 -14.76
C GLY A 94 -14.25 -8.68 -15.74
N LYS A 95 -12.99 -8.28 -15.47
CA LYS A 95 -11.84 -8.62 -16.32
C LYS A 95 -11.57 -10.13 -16.29
N PRO A 96 -11.13 -10.75 -17.41
CA PRO A 96 -10.78 -12.16 -17.40
C PRO A 96 -9.70 -12.49 -16.36
N TRP A 97 -9.91 -13.54 -15.57
CA TRP A 97 -8.97 -13.96 -14.52
C TRP A 97 -7.52 -14.06 -15.02
N ALA A 98 -7.32 -14.63 -16.22
CA ALA A 98 -5.98 -14.81 -16.79
C ALA A 98 -5.27 -13.46 -17.05
N GLN A 99 -6.00 -12.44 -17.50
CA GLN A 99 -5.44 -11.10 -17.68
C GLN A 99 -5.01 -10.53 -16.32
N VAL A 100 -5.89 -10.59 -15.33
CA VAL A 100 -5.60 -10.06 -14.00
C VAL A 100 -4.42 -10.79 -13.36
N ARG A 101 -4.45 -12.13 -13.38
CA ARG A 101 -3.48 -13.00 -12.70
C ARG A 101 -2.08 -12.96 -13.32
N PHE A 102 -2.00 -12.90 -14.65
CA PHE A 102 -0.72 -13.00 -15.36
C PHE A 102 -0.17 -11.66 -15.86
N GLN A 103 -0.96 -10.58 -15.80
CA GLN A 103 -0.51 -9.25 -16.23
C GLN A 103 -0.64 -8.21 -15.12
N GLU A 104 -1.83 -8.02 -14.55
CA GLU A 104 -2.08 -6.90 -13.63
C GLU A 104 -1.48 -7.11 -12.25
N VAL A 105 -1.72 -8.27 -11.63
CA VAL A 105 -1.18 -8.61 -10.31
C VAL A 105 0.36 -8.63 -10.31
N PRO A 106 1.05 -9.31 -11.26
CA PRO A 106 2.52 -9.29 -11.32
C PRO A 106 3.08 -7.88 -11.52
N ARG A 107 2.42 -7.05 -12.35
CA ARG A 107 2.82 -5.66 -12.56
C ARG A 107 2.68 -4.82 -11.28
N ALA A 108 1.60 -5.02 -10.52
CA ALA A 108 1.39 -4.33 -9.25
C ALA A 108 2.46 -4.74 -8.21
N ILE A 109 2.77 -6.04 -8.09
CA ILE A 109 3.85 -6.55 -7.23
C ILE A 109 5.19 -5.93 -7.62
N GLU A 110 5.51 -5.91 -8.91
CA GLU A 110 6.81 -5.40 -9.35
C GLU A 110 6.92 -3.88 -9.22
N GLN A 111 5.81 -3.14 -9.24
CA GLN A 111 5.78 -1.72 -8.92
C GLN A 111 6.28 -1.46 -7.49
N PHE A 112 5.88 -2.27 -6.50
CA PHE A 112 6.38 -2.15 -5.12
C PHE A 112 7.88 -2.45 -5.03
N ARG A 113 8.34 -3.52 -5.69
CA ARG A 113 9.77 -3.87 -5.74
C ARG A 113 10.59 -2.80 -6.46
N LEU A 114 10.07 -2.21 -7.53
CA LEU A 114 10.68 -1.09 -8.22
C LEU A 114 10.83 0.12 -7.28
N PHE A 115 9.78 0.52 -6.56
CA PHE A 115 9.88 1.64 -5.62
C PHE A 115 10.83 1.35 -4.45
N ALA A 116 10.93 0.10 -4.00
CA ALA A 116 11.93 -0.30 -3.00
C ALA A 116 13.37 -0.17 -3.52
N ARG A 117 13.61 -0.43 -4.81
CA ARG A 117 14.92 -0.19 -5.44
C ARG A 117 15.16 1.30 -5.66
N LEU A 118 14.16 2.02 -6.18
CA LEU A 118 14.27 3.45 -6.46
C LEU A 118 14.59 4.24 -5.20
N ILE A 119 13.92 4.01 -4.07
CA ILE A 119 14.18 4.78 -2.84
C ILE A 119 15.62 4.59 -2.31
N ARG A 120 16.28 3.47 -2.62
CA ARG A 120 17.69 3.21 -2.25
C ARG A 120 18.70 3.96 -3.11
N VAL A 121 18.37 4.17 -4.38
CA VAL A 121 19.30 4.77 -5.37
C VAL A 121 18.92 6.19 -5.77
N TRP A 122 17.72 6.65 -5.38
CA TRP A 122 17.26 7.98 -5.71
C TRP A 122 18.25 8.98 -5.15
N PRO A 123 18.87 9.84 -5.99
CA PRO A 123 19.83 10.80 -5.52
C PRO A 123 19.10 11.76 -4.59
N LEU A 124 19.34 11.61 -3.30
CA LEU A 124 18.87 12.56 -2.31
C LEU A 124 19.86 13.72 -2.31
N GLU A 125 19.35 14.96 -2.28
CA GLU A 125 20.18 16.14 -2.01
C GLU A 125 20.91 15.99 -0.66
N ALA A 126 20.34 15.19 0.26
CA ALA A 126 21.00 14.78 1.47
C ALA A 126 20.64 13.34 1.88
N PHE A 127 21.60 12.54 2.34
CA PHE A 127 21.36 11.18 2.81
C PHE A 127 22.05 10.84 4.15
N GLU A 128 21.29 10.03 4.89
CA GLU A 128 21.61 9.31 6.12
C GLU A 128 22.72 8.27 6.05
N THR A 129 23.89 8.44 6.69
CA THR A 129 24.81 7.30 6.92
C THR A 129 24.93 6.98 8.40
N GLU A 130 24.70 5.72 8.78
CA GLU A 130 25.03 5.21 10.10
C GLU A 130 26.53 4.88 10.15
N LEU A 131 27.24 5.47 11.10
CA LEU A 131 28.67 5.28 11.33
C LEU A 131 28.90 4.04 12.20
N ALA A 132 30.11 3.48 12.16
CA ALA A 132 30.47 2.27 12.91
C ALA A 132 30.30 2.40 14.44
N ASP A 133 30.21 3.63 14.95
CA ASP A 133 29.97 3.95 16.37
C ASP A 133 28.50 4.23 16.71
N GLY A 134 27.58 3.99 15.77
CA GLY A 134 26.14 4.20 15.94
C GLY A 134 25.67 5.65 15.78
N ARG A 135 26.57 6.60 15.51
CA ARG A 135 26.17 7.99 15.17
C ARG A 135 25.67 8.07 13.73
N ARG A 136 24.86 9.09 13.45
CA ARG A 136 24.33 9.38 12.10
C ARG A 136 25.02 10.60 11.51
N ALA A 137 25.48 10.50 10.27
CA ALA A 137 26.05 11.59 9.49
C ALA A 137 25.09 11.96 8.35
N LEU A 138 24.71 13.24 8.28
CA LEU A 138 23.95 13.79 7.16
C LEU A 138 24.93 14.21 6.05
N ASN A 139 24.92 13.50 4.93
CA ASN A 139 25.74 13.82 3.77
C ASN A 139 24.94 14.67 2.80
N THR A 140 25.42 15.84 2.41
CA THR A 140 24.77 16.69 1.40
C THR A 140 25.53 16.63 0.08
N LEU A 141 24.82 16.41 -1.02
CA LEU A 141 25.38 16.45 -2.37
C LEU A 141 25.28 17.88 -2.89
N HIS A 142 26.42 18.55 -3.03
CA HIS A 142 26.53 19.86 -3.67
C HIS A 142 27.10 19.69 -5.10
N PRO A 143 26.26 19.60 -6.14
CA PRO A 143 26.75 19.48 -7.50
C PRO A 143 27.42 20.80 -7.92
N VAL A 144 28.76 20.79 -8.01
CA VAL A 144 29.54 21.88 -8.61
C VAL A 144 29.83 21.50 -10.06
N PRO A 145 29.51 22.36 -11.05
CA PRO A 145 29.87 22.09 -12.44
C PRO A 145 31.37 21.87 -12.54
N LYS A 146 31.80 20.76 -13.18
CA LYS A 146 33.18 20.64 -13.62
C LYS A 146 33.32 21.53 -14.86
N GLY A 147 34.20 22.52 -14.76
CA GLY A 147 34.56 23.40 -15.89
C GLY A 147 35.16 22.64 -17.05
#